data_AF-A0A1S3UP95-F1
#
_entry.id   AF-A0A1S3UP95-F1
#
_cell.length_a   1.000
_cell.length_b   1.000
_cell.length_c   1.000
_cell.angle_alpha   90.00
_cell.angle_beta   90.00
_cell.angle_gamma   90.00
#
_symmetry.space_group_name_H-M   'P 1'
#
loop_
_entity.id
_entity.type
_entity.pdbx_description
1 polymer ?
#
loop_
_entity_poly.entity_id
_entity_poly.type
_entity_poly.pdbx_seq_one_letter_code
_entity_poly.pdbx_strand_id
1 'polypeptide(L)'
;MDEVMRKLRNSGPSSSGGSRQQETTQAPIYSAVLPPTTTTTPTSAPNKWDNVFRHLKPVTVQLPEEYECLKTFTFEGVTGTDDFPDDKLRGRKAIRLIPLEDNEVCRLGKELFQRINYSISQYHLGVIFLLAFQLKTAGDGKTERMFPAFDELGIPEDIDYFLVDRSGRSDGGYVTTVHESGEIYENAAAYSFLACSILKYFVRSVDNFSNSLQHIQSGFRKFYARDFPLGAINIRRDTISMIHNHFSNSELLKNTLYRFLYNANHRGMVCDIQSFIYDKDLTHTGIHAVPIAFTICVALQCSAYELLAAIYARRFQPQIKALLTAFQLLVEKERHRRQMWKYARIFDHTFLLPLQTMRYPKFTFILACILKNESPAVYPRILELKQYEEIPQRDRERLETGTRLHMTALKNSLALKERYDLMPKVLDYLYNPSHNFH
;
A
#
# COMPACT_ATOMS: atom_id res chain seq x y z
N MET A 1 59.15 -1.66 0.25
CA MET A 1 58.25 -0.50 0.31
C MET A 1 58.86 0.80 -0.27
N ASP A 2 60.10 0.80 -0.78
CA ASP A 2 60.77 1.99 -1.33
C ASP A 2 60.87 2.05 -2.87
N GLU A 3 60.08 1.24 -3.58
CA GLU A 3 60.11 1.16 -5.05
C GLU A 3 58.78 1.56 -5.71
N VAL A 4 57.73 1.75 -4.91
CA VAL A 4 56.41 2.22 -5.39
C VAL A 4 56.27 3.75 -5.28
N MET A 5 57.06 4.41 -4.42
CA MET A 5 57.06 5.87 -4.25
C MET A 5 57.92 6.63 -5.28
N ARG A 6 58.56 5.92 -6.24
CA ARG A 6 59.46 6.52 -7.24
C ARG A 6 58.80 6.85 -8.59
N LYS A 7 57.49 6.59 -8.76
CA LYS A 7 56.76 6.80 -10.04
C LYS A 7 55.75 7.96 -10.05
N LEU A 8 55.74 8.83 -9.03
CA LEU A 8 54.83 9.99 -8.95
C LEU A 8 55.53 11.36 -8.94
N ARG A 9 56.79 11.43 -9.32
CA ARG A 9 57.49 12.69 -9.61
C ARG A 9 58.10 12.59 -10.99
N ASN A 10 57.58 13.39 -11.92
CA ASN A 10 58.17 13.86 -13.19
C ASN A 10 57.23 13.66 -14.38
N SER A 11 56.33 14.63 -14.60
CA SER A 11 56.05 15.12 -15.96
C SER A 11 55.08 16.30 -15.97
N GLY A 12 55.67 17.49 -15.99
CA GLY A 12 55.17 18.70 -16.61
C GLY A 12 56.33 19.71 -16.64
N PRO A 13 56.31 20.79 -17.44
CA PRO A 13 55.43 21.14 -18.55
C PRO A 13 56.21 21.55 -19.83
N SER A 14 55.54 21.72 -20.98
CA SER A 14 56.02 22.62 -22.04
C SER A 14 54.88 23.22 -22.86
N SER A 15 54.99 24.54 -22.98
CA SER A 15 54.09 25.49 -23.61
C SER A 15 54.61 25.94 -24.98
N SER A 16 53.69 26.21 -25.91
CA SER A 16 53.81 27.20 -26.99
C SER A 16 52.41 27.32 -27.61
N GLY A 17 51.75 28.46 -27.84
CA GLY A 17 52.11 29.87 -27.76
C GLY A 17 51.30 30.63 -28.83
N GLY A 18 50.60 31.70 -28.44
CA GLY A 18 50.01 32.73 -29.33
C GLY A 18 48.61 32.43 -29.90
N SER A 19 47.61 33.31 -29.92
CA SER A 19 47.61 34.78 -29.83
C SER A 19 46.26 35.33 -29.35
N ARG A 20 46.34 36.49 -28.69
CA ARG A 20 45.26 37.37 -28.21
C ARG A 20 44.41 37.96 -29.34
N GLN A 21 43.11 38.14 -29.06
CA GLN A 21 42.39 39.40 -29.29
C GLN A 21 41.27 39.55 -28.23
N GLN A 22 41.38 40.59 -27.40
CA GLN A 22 40.28 41.31 -26.72
C GLN A 22 39.40 41.96 -27.80
N GLU A 23 38.12 42.28 -27.70
CA GLU A 23 37.19 42.70 -26.63
C GLU A 23 35.80 42.67 -27.35
N THR A 24 34.67 42.26 -26.78
CA THR A 24 33.67 43.19 -26.22
C THR A 24 32.44 42.41 -25.75
N THR A 25 32.06 42.67 -24.50
CA THR A 25 30.69 42.95 -24.02
C THR A 25 29.50 42.42 -24.83
N GLN A 26 28.84 41.36 -24.32
CA GLN A 26 27.40 41.36 -24.01
C GLN A 26 27.00 39.99 -23.45
N ALA A 27 26.63 39.96 -22.17
CA ALA A 27 25.93 38.82 -21.58
C ALA A 27 24.52 38.72 -22.20
N PRO A 28 24.04 37.53 -22.61
CA PRO A 28 22.63 37.38 -22.94
C PRO A 28 21.82 37.48 -21.64
N ILE A 29 21.10 38.59 -21.52
CA ILE A 29 20.01 38.78 -20.58
C ILE A 29 18.96 37.71 -20.89
N TYR A 30 18.98 36.60 -20.15
CA TYR A 30 17.82 35.73 -20.06
C TYR A 30 16.88 36.32 -19.01
N SER A 31 15.76 36.84 -19.52
CA SER A 31 14.60 37.31 -18.75
C SER A 31 14.32 36.42 -17.56
N ALA A 32 14.32 37.05 -16.39
CA ALA A 32 13.69 36.54 -15.19
C ALA A 32 12.21 36.31 -15.46
N VAL A 33 11.85 35.09 -15.87
CA VAL A 33 10.52 34.54 -15.61
C VAL A 33 10.65 33.75 -14.33
N LEU A 34 10.33 34.42 -13.22
CA LEU A 34 10.09 33.75 -11.95
C LEU A 34 9.08 32.61 -12.20
N PRO A 35 9.37 31.36 -11.82
CA PRO A 35 8.33 30.36 -11.76
C PRO A 35 7.27 30.86 -10.77
N PRO A 36 5.96 30.67 -11.06
CA PRO A 36 4.91 31.17 -10.20
C PRO A 36 5.14 30.63 -8.79
N THR A 37 5.19 31.54 -7.82
CA THR A 37 5.16 31.28 -6.40
C THR A 37 4.00 30.33 -6.13
N THR A 38 4.31 29.04 -6.04
CA THR A 38 3.34 28.04 -5.62
C THR A 38 3.23 28.20 -4.11
N THR A 39 2.24 29.00 -3.72
CA THR A 39 1.70 28.97 -2.37
C THR A 39 1.49 27.51 -2.02
N THR A 40 2.20 27.04 -1.00
CA THR A 40 2.10 25.69 -0.46
C THR A 40 0.71 25.50 0.10
N THR A 41 -0.22 25.03 -0.72
CA THR A 41 -1.45 24.44 -0.22
C THR A 41 -1.06 23.06 0.33
N PRO A 42 -1.25 22.78 1.64
CA PRO A 42 -1.00 21.46 2.19
C PRO A 42 -2.13 20.54 1.73
N THR A 43 -2.06 20.04 0.50
CA THR A 43 -3.01 19.04 0.01
C THR A 43 -2.59 17.66 0.54
N SER A 44 -2.67 17.50 1.86
CA SER A 44 -2.75 16.18 2.49
C SER A 44 -4.14 15.64 2.18
N ALA A 45 -4.29 14.97 1.04
CA ALA A 45 -5.53 14.29 0.71
C ALA A 45 -5.78 13.24 1.81
N PRO A 46 -6.94 13.29 2.52
CA PRO A 46 -7.32 12.20 3.39
C PRO A 46 -7.37 10.91 2.59
N ASN A 47 -7.03 9.80 3.25
CA ASN A 47 -7.19 8.46 2.71
C ASN A 47 -8.51 8.44 1.91
N LYS A 48 -8.40 8.22 0.59
CA LYS A 48 -9.53 8.42 -0.34
C LYS A 48 -10.78 7.66 0.12
N TRP A 49 -10.56 6.58 0.86
CA TRP A 49 -11.59 5.77 1.50
C TRP A 49 -12.21 6.44 2.74
N ASP A 50 -11.43 7.02 3.66
CA ASP A 50 -11.97 7.65 4.88
C ASP A 50 -12.87 8.86 4.57
N ASN A 51 -12.56 9.64 3.53
CA ASN A 51 -13.42 10.72 3.09
C ASN A 51 -14.68 10.24 2.37
N VAL A 52 -14.55 9.20 1.53
CA VAL A 52 -15.68 8.66 0.80
C VAL A 52 -16.65 7.92 1.72
N PHE A 53 -16.15 7.28 2.79
CA PHE A 53 -16.96 6.51 3.73
C PHE A 53 -17.48 7.30 4.93
N ARG A 54 -17.01 8.54 5.17
CA ARG A 54 -17.68 9.47 6.09
C ARG A 54 -19.14 9.75 5.70
N HIS A 55 -19.49 9.56 4.43
CA HIS A 55 -20.86 9.70 3.91
C HIS A 55 -21.69 8.40 4.01
N LEU A 56 -21.08 7.26 4.32
CA LEU A 56 -21.84 6.06 4.66
C LEU A 56 -22.44 6.26 6.05
N LYS A 57 -23.78 6.31 6.11
CA LYS A 57 -24.50 6.41 7.38
C LYS A 57 -24.05 5.26 8.30
N PRO A 58 -23.78 5.54 9.59
CA PRO A 58 -23.39 4.51 10.54
C PRO A 58 -24.42 3.38 10.60
N VAL A 59 -23.93 2.18 10.88
CA VAL A 59 -24.65 0.90 11.04
C VAL A 59 -25.50 0.91 12.33
N THR A 60 -26.18 2.01 12.64
CA THR A 60 -27.01 2.18 13.84
C THR A 60 -28.48 2.47 13.55
N VAL A 61 -28.88 2.49 12.28
CA VAL A 61 -30.28 2.71 11.90
C VAL A 61 -30.96 1.36 11.74
N GLN A 62 -32.05 1.14 12.49
CA GLN A 62 -32.95 0.00 12.37
C GLN A 62 -33.10 -0.40 10.90
N LEU A 63 -32.76 -1.66 10.58
CA LEU A 63 -32.91 -2.22 9.23
C LEU A 63 -34.35 -1.98 8.74
N PRO A 64 -34.55 -1.37 7.55
CA PRO A 64 -35.86 -1.30 6.92
C PRO A 64 -36.52 -2.68 6.88
N GLU A 65 -37.84 -2.76 7.08
CA GLU A 65 -38.58 -4.04 7.16
C GLU A 65 -38.38 -4.95 5.94
N GLU A 66 -38.13 -4.35 4.77
CA GLU A 66 -37.78 -5.04 3.52
C GLU A 66 -36.48 -5.87 3.58
N TYR A 67 -35.64 -5.68 4.61
CA TYR A 67 -34.42 -6.45 4.87
C TYR A 67 -34.53 -7.34 6.12
N GLU A 68 -35.74 -7.68 6.58
CA GLU A 68 -36.02 -8.63 7.68
C GLU A 68 -35.28 -9.97 7.53
N CYS A 69 -35.01 -10.43 6.30
CA CYS A 69 -34.21 -11.64 6.05
C CYS A 69 -32.76 -11.53 6.56
N LEU A 70 -32.25 -10.31 6.76
CA LEU A 70 -30.97 -10.04 7.40
C LEU A 70 -31.09 -9.91 8.93
N LYS A 71 -32.29 -9.62 9.47
CA LYS A 71 -32.55 -9.55 10.93
C LYS A 71 -32.68 -10.94 11.57
N THR A 72 -33.13 -11.94 10.83
CA THR A 72 -33.22 -13.34 11.31
C THR A 72 -31.86 -14.02 11.47
N PHE A 73 -30.76 -13.34 11.16
CA PHE A 73 -29.43 -13.81 11.55
C PHE A 73 -29.22 -13.56 13.05
N THR A 74 -29.59 -14.53 13.88
CA THR A 74 -29.04 -14.62 15.23
C THR A 74 -27.53 -14.85 15.12
N PHE A 75 -26.77 -13.85 15.53
CA PHE A 75 -25.32 -13.91 15.61
C PHE A 75 -24.94 -14.71 16.85
N GLU A 76 -24.67 -15.99 16.68
CA GLU A 76 -23.77 -16.70 17.59
C GLU A 76 -22.35 -16.20 17.28
N GLY A 77 -22.03 -15.03 17.83
CA GLY A 77 -20.70 -14.45 17.79
C GLY A 77 -19.76 -15.30 18.63
N VAL A 78 -19.21 -16.36 18.06
CA VAL A 78 -17.94 -16.89 18.53
C VAL A 78 -16.88 -15.87 18.10
N THR A 79 -16.46 -15.04 19.05
CA THR A 79 -15.45 -13.98 18.94
C THR A 79 -14.03 -14.50 18.66
N GLY A 80 -13.88 -15.56 17.87
CA GLY A 80 -12.60 -16.24 17.67
C GLY A 80 -11.82 -15.84 16.42
N THR A 81 -12.49 -15.61 15.28
CA THR A 81 -11.81 -15.58 13.95
C THR A 81 -12.00 -14.32 13.12
N ASP A 82 -12.97 -13.47 13.43
CA ASP A 82 -13.34 -12.31 12.60
C ASP A 82 -12.98 -10.95 13.23
N ASP A 83 -12.35 -10.97 14.41
CA ASP A 83 -11.84 -9.77 15.07
C ASP A 83 -10.30 -9.76 15.09
N PHE A 84 -9.72 -8.58 14.90
CA PHE A 84 -8.28 -8.35 14.92
C PHE A 84 -8.00 -7.00 15.57
N PRO A 85 -7.79 -6.99 16.90
CA PRO A 85 -7.54 -5.76 17.62
C PRO A 85 -6.12 -5.27 17.37
N ASP A 86 -5.93 -3.95 17.37
CA ASP A 86 -4.65 -3.30 17.09
C ASP A 86 -3.57 -3.57 18.16
N ASP A 87 -3.95 -4.08 19.33
CA ASP A 87 -3.03 -4.53 20.37
C ASP A 87 -2.73 -6.04 20.35
N LYS A 88 -3.20 -6.79 19.33
CA LYS A 88 -3.03 -8.25 19.24
C LYS A 88 -1.57 -8.71 19.36
N LEU A 89 -0.62 -7.94 18.82
CA LEU A 89 0.82 -8.22 18.92
C LEU A 89 1.56 -7.27 19.88
N ARG A 90 0.84 -6.52 20.72
CA ARG A 90 1.46 -5.68 21.76
C ARG A 90 2.28 -6.56 22.70
N GLY A 91 3.42 -6.04 23.17
CA GLY A 91 4.31 -6.76 24.09
C GLY A 91 5.24 -7.79 23.42
N ARG A 92 5.08 -8.09 22.12
CA ARG A 92 5.90 -9.09 21.43
C ARG A 92 7.22 -8.50 20.95
N LYS A 93 8.35 -9.15 21.23
CA LYS A 93 9.70 -8.71 20.78
C LYS A 93 9.77 -8.49 19.28
N ALA A 94 10.41 -7.40 18.87
CA ALA A 94 10.66 -7.04 17.48
C ALA A 94 12.13 -6.63 17.30
N ILE A 95 12.52 -6.38 16.05
CA ILE A 95 13.79 -5.73 15.75
C ILE A 95 13.67 -4.25 16.09
N ARG A 96 14.62 -3.73 16.86
CA ARG A 96 14.69 -2.32 17.22
C ARG A 96 14.96 -1.47 15.96
N LEU A 97 14.03 -0.59 15.62
CA LEU A 97 14.17 0.34 14.50
C LEU A 97 14.70 1.67 15.05
N ILE A 98 15.96 1.96 14.77
CA ILE A 98 16.63 3.17 15.25
C ILE A 98 16.85 4.17 14.10
N PRO A 99 16.79 5.48 14.39
CA PRO A 99 17.35 6.53 13.55
C PRO A 99 18.77 6.21 13.08
N LEU A 100 19.07 6.43 11.81
CA LEU A 100 20.42 6.38 11.25
C LEU A 100 20.78 7.67 10.54
N GLU A 101 22.06 8.02 10.53
CA GLU A 101 22.59 9.11 9.70
C GLU A 101 22.68 8.67 8.23
N ASP A 102 22.58 9.62 7.28
CA ASP A 102 22.55 9.29 5.84
C ASP A 102 23.78 8.49 5.38
N ASN A 103 24.95 8.70 5.99
CA ASN A 103 26.17 7.91 5.75
C ASN A 103 26.01 6.44 6.16
N GLU A 104 25.35 6.18 7.29
CA GLU A 104 25.10 4.82 7.78
C GLU A 104 24.06 4.11 6.91
N VAL A 105 23.04 4.85 6.46
CA VAL A 105 22.05 4.36 5.50
C VAL A 105 22.71 3.94 4.20
N CYS A 106 23.60 4.78 3.65
CA CYS A 106 24.35 4.45 2.44
C CYS A 106 25.24 3.21 2.64
N ARG A 107 25.96 3.13 3.77
CA ARG A 107 26.81 1.98 4.09
C ARG A 107 26.01 0.69 4.16
N LEU A 108 24.90 0.67 4.90
CA LEU A 108 24.04 -0.50 5.05
C LEU A 108 23.31 -0.85 3.75
N GLY A 109 22.82 0.14 3.02
CA GLY A 109 22.18 -0.04 1.72
C GLY A 109 23.14 -0.69 0.74
N LYS A 110 24.36 -0.19 0.64
CA LYS A 110 25.41 -0.75 -0.20
C LYS A 110 25.75 -2.19 0.21
N GLU A 111 25.99 -2.45 1.48
CA GLU A 111 26.27 -3.79 2.01
C GLU A 111 25.16 -4.78 1.63
N LEU A 112 23.89 -4.40 1.86
CA LEU A 112 22.72 -5.21 1.56
C LEU A 112 22.60 -5.48 0.05
N PHE A 113 22.52 -4.43 -0.77
CA PHE A 113 22.19 -4.58 -2.19
C PHE A 113 23.34 -5.16 -3.03
N GLN A 114 24.60 -5.03 -2.58
CA GLN A 114 25.71 -5.75 -3.19
C GLN A 114 25.63 -7.26 -2.96
N ARG A 115 25.10 -7.70 -1.81
CA ARG A 115 25.06 -9.11 -1.38
C ARG A 115 23.69 -9.77 -1.50
N ILE A 116 22.65 -9.02 -1.84
CA ILE A 116 21.26 -9.48 -1.77
C ILE A 116 21.02 -10.76 -2.59
N ASN A 117 21.70 -10.91 -3.73
CA ASN A 117 21.63 -12.12 -4.56
C ASN A 117 22.64 -13.21 -4.18
N TYR A 118 23.66 -12.90 -3.36
CA TYR A 118 24.68 -13.84 -2.93
C TYR A 118 24.22 -14.68 -1.74
N SER A 119 23.68 -14.00 -0.72
CA SER A 119 23.17 -14.62 0.50
C SER A 119 22.12 -13.72 1.11
N ILE A 120 20.96 -14.28 1.43
CA ILE A 120 19.93 -13.60 2.22
C ILE A 120 19.63 -14.42 3.48
N SER A 121 19.43 -13.73 4.59
CA SER A 121 19.19 -14.30 5.91
C SER A 121 18.27 -13.37 6.71
N GLN A 122 17.88 -13.76 7.92
CA GLN A 122 17.05 -12.91 8.78
C GLN A 122 17.73 -11.57 9.10
N TYR A 123 19.07 -11.54 9.26
CA TYR A 123 19.84 -10.31 9.40
C TYR A 123 19.57 -9.32 8.26
N HIS A 124 19.62 -9.80 7.01
CA HIS A 124 19.39 -8.96 5.84
C HIS A 124 17.95 -8.42 5.79
N LEU A 125 16.96 -9.20 6.22
CA LEU A 125 15.59 -8.72 6.36
C LEU A 125 15.45 -7.69 7.48
N GLY A 126 16.21 -7.83 8.58
CA GLY A 126 16.35 -6.80 9.60
C GLY A 126 16.93 -5.49 9.05
N VAL A 127 17.96 -5.58 8.21
CA VAL A 127 18.53 -4.41 7.51
C VAL A 127 17.50 -3.77 6.57
N ILE A 128 16.68 -4.57 5.86
CA ILE A 128 15.58 -4.04 5.03
C ILE A 128 14.60 -3.23 5.88
N PHE A 129 14.17 -3.72 7.05
CA PHE A 129 13.31 -2.95 7.94
C PHE A 129 13.96 -1.66 8.43
N LEU A 130 15.24 -1.74 8.83
CA LEU A 130 15.97 -0.58 9.36
C LEU A 130 16.16 0.51 8.29
N LEU A 131 16.46 0.13 7.04
CA LEU A 131 16.54 1.04 5.89
C LEU A 131 15.15 1.60 5.52
N ALA A 132 14.12 0.76 5.49
CA ALA A 132 12.75 1.20 5.22
C ALA A 132 12.28 2.23 6.24
N PHE A 133 12.68 2.09 7.51
CA PHE A 133 12.37 3.03 8.59
C PHE A 133 13.00 4.42 8.38
N GLN A 134 14.07 4.53 7.58
CA GLN A 134 14.69 5.83 7.26
C GLN A 134 14.01 6.56 6.09
N LEU A 135 12.92 6.01 5.53
CA LEU A 135 12.19 6.67 4.45
C LEU A 135 11.75 8.07 4.87
N LYS A 136 12.09 9.06 4.04
CA LYS A 136 11.72 10.46 4.24
C LYS A 136 10.42 10.79 3.50
N THR A 137 9.76 11.86 3.91
CA THR A 137 8.56 12.35 3.21
C THR A 137 8.92 12.93 1.84
N ALA A 138 7.93 13.07 0.95
CA ALA A 138 8.12 13.64 -0.38
C ALA A 138 8.77 15.03 -0.30
N GLY A 139 9.66 15.35 -1.24
CA GLY A 139 10.37 16.63 -1.25
C GLY A 139 11.83 16.49 -1.64
N ASP A 140 12.67 17.40 -1.16
CA ASP A 140 14.08 17.49 -1.52
C ASP A 140 14.99 16.41 -0.90
N GLY A 141 14.41 15.49 -0.11
CA GLY A 141 15.14 14.43 0.60
C GLY A 141 15.83 14.89 1.89
N LYS A 142 15.65 16.16 2.29
CA LYS A 142 16.09 16.71 3.60
C LYS A 142 14.93 16.79 4.61
N THR A 143 13.76 16.31 4.21
CA THR A 143 12.51 16.35 4.96
C THR A 143 12.50 15.37 6.14
N GLU A 144 11.55 15.57 7.05
CA GLU A 144 11.31 14.70 8.20
C GLU A 144 11.10 13.23 7.77
N ARG A 145 11.57 12.30 8.60
CA ARG A 145 11.26 10.88 8.45
C ARG A 145 9.76 10.68 8.38
N MET A 146 9.34 9.77 7.52
CA MET A 146 7.94 9.41 7.37
C MET A 146 7.42 8.67 8.61
N PHE A 147 8.28 7.86 9.23
CA PHE A 147 7.93 7.07 10.40
C PHE A 147 8.39 7.77 11.68
N PRO A 148 7.50 7.93 12.68
CA PRO A 148 7.89 8.51 13.94
C PRO A 148 8.92 7.62 14.67
N ALA A 149 9.89 8.26 15.31
CA ALA A 149 10.89 7.59 16.16
C ALA A 149 10.39 7.42 17.61
N PHE A 150 9.09 7.22 17.80
CA PHE A 150 8.52 6.84 19.09
C PHE A 150 7.90 5.45 18.96
N ASP A 151 8.20 4.58 19.93
CA ASP A 151 7.55 3.27 20.04
C ASP A 151 6.48 3.38 21.14
N GLU A 152 5.23 3.65 20.76
CA GLU A 152 4.10 3.63 21.72
C GLU A 152 3.88 2.25 22.34
N LEU A 153 4.46 1.22 21.72
CA LEU A 153 4.41 -0.17 22.16
C LEU A 153 5.73 -0.58 22.84
N GLY A 154 6.65 0.36 23.09
CA GLY A 154 8.03 0.18 23.51
C GLY A 154 8.24 -0.96 24.49
N ILE A 155 8.91 -2.01 24.02
CA ILE A 155 9.29 -3.16 24.86
C ILE A 155 10.81 -3.11 25.09
N PRO A 156 11.27 -3.04 26.36
CA PRO A 156 12.70 -2.97 26.72
C PRO A 156 13.58 -4.10 26.17
N GLU A 157 12.98 -5.17 25.67
CA GLU A 157 13.62 -6.43 25.28
C GLU A 157 13.76 -6.62 23.76
N ASP A 158 13.56 -5.55 22.99
CA ASP A 158 13.79 -5.59 21.55
C ASP A 158 15.23 -5.89 21.18
N ILE A 159 15.37 -6.56 20.03
CA ILE A 159 16.64 -7.10 19.57
C ILE A 159 17.24 -6.14 18.55
N ASP A 160 18.51 -5.79 18.72
CA ASP A 160 19.23 -5.02 17.71
C ASP A 160 19.46 -5.87 16.45
N TYR A 161 19.32 -5.26 15.27
CA TYR A 161 19.36 -5.99 13.99
C TYR A 161 20.66 -6.80 13.78
N PHE A 162 21.79 -6.35 14.34
CA PHE A 162 23.08 -7.03 14.17
C PHE A 162 23.20 -8.34 14.96
N LEU A 163 22.31 -8.56 15.94
CA LEU A 163 22.19 -9.81 16.70
C LEU A 163 21.28 -10.83 16.01
N VAL A 164 20.59 -10.43 14.94
CA VAL A 164 19.70 -11.32 14.18
C VAL A 164 20.55 -12.33 13.39
N ASP A 165 20.01 -13.55 13.27
CA ASP A 165 20.69 -14.66 12.63
C ASP A 165 21.24 -14.32 11.23
N ARG A 166 22.54 -14.57 11.07
CA ARG A 166 23.31 -14.36 9.84
C ARG A 166 23.42 -15.62 8.99
N SER A 167 22.91 -16.76 9.45
CA SER A 167 22.94 -18.03 8.71
C SER A 167 22.10 -17.93 7.43
N GLY A 168 22.73 -17.45 6.36
CA GLY A 168 22.15 -17.37 5.03
C GLY A 168 22.55 -18.58 4.23
N ARG A 169 21.62 -19.13 3.44
CA ARG A 169 21.99 -20.10 2.40
C ARG A 169 22.69 -19.35 1.27
N SER A 170 23.94 -19.69 1.00
CA SER A 170 24.67 -19.25 -0.19
C SER A 170 24.34 -20.21 -1.33
N ASP A 171 23.52 -19.77 -2.28
CA ASP A 171 23.02 -20.64 -3.37
C ASP A 171 23.69 -20.35 -4.71
N GLY A 172 25.02 -20.17 -4.69
CA GLY A 172 25.82 -19.86 -5.90
C GLY A 172 25.51 -18.47 -6.51
N GLY A 173 25.04 -17.53 -5.70
CA GLY A 173 24.77 -16.16 -6.12
C GLY A 173 26.03 -15.35 -6.40
N TYR A 174 25.85 -14.14 -6.93
CA TYR A 174 26.95 -13.21 -7.25
C TYR A 174 26.86 -11.94 -6.42
N VAL A 175 28.03 -11.36 -6.11
CA VAL A 175 28.13 -10.03 -5.54
C VAL A 175 28.03 -9.02 -6.69
N THR A 176 27.17 -8.02 -6.55
CA THR A 176 27.01 -6.96 -7.55
C THR A 176 27.66 -5.69 -7.03
N THR A 177 28.30 -4.90 -7.90
CA THR A 177 28.74 -3.55 -7.53
C THR A 177 27.60 -2.57 -7.77
N VAL A 178 27.02 -2.04 -6.69
CA VAL A 178 26.04 -0.96 -6.78
C VAL A 178 26.77 0.33 -7.17
N HIS A 179 26.28 1.00 -8.21
CA HIS A 179 26.77 2.30 -8.65
C HIS A 179 25.93 3.41 -8.01
N GLU A 180 26.60 4.37 -7.37
CA GLU A 180 25.99 5.52 -6.70
C GLU A 180 26.38 6.77 -7.50
N SER A 181 25.40 7.55 -7.97
CA SER A 181 25.64 8.77 -8.75
C SER A 181 25.18 10.05 -8.07
N GLY A 182 24.42 9.95 -6.97
CA GLY A 182 23.90 11.09 -6.22
C GLY A 182 24.77 11.50 -5.03
N GLU A 183 24.39 12.60 -4.39
CA GLU A 183 24.90 13.01 -3.09
C GLU A 183 24.48 12.02 -1.98
N ILE A 184 25.16 12.05 -0.83
CA ILE A 184 24.95 11.09 0.27
C ILE A 184 23.47 10.99 0.68
N TYR A 185 22.77 12.12 0.85
CA TYR A 185 21.35 12.09 1.23
C TYR A 185 20.44 11.56 0.12
N GLU A 186 20.79 11.76 -1.16
CA GLU A 186 20.02 11.23 -2.29
C GLU A 186 20.14 9.71 -2.36
N ASN A 187 21.37 9.21 -2.20
CA ASN A 187 21.64 7.77 -2.13
C ASN A 187 20.94 7.14 -0.92
N ALA A 188 21.00 7.78 0.25
CA ALA A 188 20.29 7.34 1.45
C ALA A 188 18.77 7.27 1.24
N ALA A 189 18.18 8.30 0.63
CA ALA A 189 16.76 8.31 0.28
C ALA A 189 16.40 7.18 -0.70
N ALA A 190 17.24 6.95 -1.71
CA ALA A 190 17.03 5.89 -2.71
C ALA A 190 17.12 4.49 -2.11
N TYR A 191 18.10 4.22 -1.24
CA TYR A 191 18.19 2.95 -0.51
C TYR A 191 16.98 2.71 0.38
N SER A 192 16.53 3.74 1.10
CA SER A 192 15.35 3.67 1.97
C SER A 192 14.07 3.42 1.17
N PHE A 193 13.90 4.12 0.04
CA PHE A 193 12.77 3.95 -0.87
C PHE A 193 12.72 2.54 -1.48
N LEU A 194 13.89 2.03 -1.89
CA LEU A 194 14.02 0.68 -2.44
C LEU A 194 13.74 -0.38 -1.37
N ALA A 195 14.31 -0.25 -0.17
CA ALA A 195 14.05 -1.17 0.95
C ALA A 195 12.57 -1.20 1.32
N CYS A 196 11.93 -0.03 1.40
CA CYS A 196 10.50 0.06 1.67
C CYS A 196 9.66 -0.59 0.55
N SER A 197 10.09 -0.45 -0.72
CA SER A 197 9.45 -1.11 -1.87
C SER A 197 9.57 -2.64 -1.86
N ILE A 198 10.50 -3.19 -1.08
CA ILE A 198 10.69 -4.64 -0.94
C ILE A 198 9.72 -5.24 0.07
N LEU A 199 9.20 -4.45 1.03
CA LEU A 199 8.32 -4.95 2.09
C LEU A 199 7.09 -5.70 1.56
N LYS A 200 6.55 -5.29 0.40
CA LYS A 200 5.43 -6.00 -0.24
C LYS A 200 5.72 -7.47 -0.58
N TYR A 201 6.98 -7.81 -0.83
CA TYR A 201 7.39 -9.18 -1.16
C TYR A 201 7.54 -10.08 0.08
N PHE A 202 7.39 -9.53 1.28
CA PHE A 202 7.22 -10.36 2.47
C PHE A 202 5.93 -11.18 2.39
N VAL A 203 4.93 -10.71 1.65
CA VAL A 203 3.61 -11.35 1.59
C VAL A 203 3.19 -11.77 0.17
N ARG A 204 3.76 -11.17 -0.89
CA ARG A 204 3.39 -11.50 -2.29
C ARG A 204 4.40 -12.44 -2.97
N SER A 205 3.85 -13.34 -3.81
CA SER A 205 4.62 -14.19 -4.74
C SER A 205 5.34 -13.38 -5.82
N VAL A 206 6.38 -13.99 -6.41
CA VAL A 206 7.52 -13.35 -7.08
C VAL A 206 7.29 -12.98 -8.56
N ASP A 207 6.06 -13.05 -9.05
CA ASP A 207 5.86 -13.14 -10.50
C ASP A 207 6.12 -11.82 -11.27
N ASN A 208 6.52 -10.70 -10.64
CA ASN A 208 6.69 -9.40 -11.33
C ASN A 208 7.83 -8.48 -10.83
N PHE A 209 8.83 -8.95 -10.07
CA PHE A 209 9.85 -8.04 -9.51
C PHE A 209 10.63 -7.28 -10.60
N SER A 210 11.06 -7.94 -11.68
CA SER A 210 11.87 -7.30 -12.73
C SER A 210 11.14 -6.14 -13.43
N ASN A 211 9.82 -6.24 -13.57
CA ASN A 211 8.95 -5.17 -14.08
C ASN A 211 8.72 -4.06 -13.02
N SER A 212 8.95 -4.36 -11.75
CA SER A 212 8.72 -3.43 -10.65
C SER A 212 9.85 -2.42 -10.46
N LEU A 213 11.08 -2.69 -10.91
CA LEU A 213 12.21 -1.77 -10.70
C LEU A 213 12.03 -0.46 -11.47
N GLN A 214 11.62 -0.52 -12.74
CA GLN A 214 11.31 0.68 -13.52
C GLN A 214 10.17 1.49 -12.87
N HIS A 215 9.18 0.80 -12.29
CA HIS A 215 8.09 1.43 -11.55
C HIS A 215 8.59 2.08 -10.25
N ILE A 216 9.52 1.44 -9.52
CA ILE A 216 10.17 1.99 -8.32
C ILE A 216 10.96 3.25 -8.69
N GLN A 217 11.79 3.20 -9.75
CA GLN A 217 12.57 4.34 -10.23
C GLN A 217 11.66 5.52 -10.65
N SER A 218 10.60 5.23 -11.40
CA SER A 218 9.60 6.23 -11.80
C SER A 218 8.88 6.83 -10.59
N GLY A 219 8.57 6.00 -9.59
CA GLY A 219 8.01 6.44 -8.31
C GLY A 219 8.94 7.37 -7.54
N PHE A 220 10.22 7.00 -7.42
CA PHE A 220 11.22 7.85 -6.79
C PHE A 220 11.29 9.22 -7.46
N ARG A 221 11.38 9.24 -8.80
CA ARG A 221 11.39 10.49 -9.57
C ARG A 221 10.14 11.32 -9.36
N LYS A 222 8.97 10.68 -9.28
CA LYS A 222 7.70 11.35 -9.01
C LYS A 222 7.67 12.01 -7.62
N PHE A 223 8.17 11.34 -6.59
CA PHE A 223 8.03 11.81 -5.20
C PHE A 223 9.15 12.72 -4.71
N TYR A 224 10.35 12.58 -5.26
CA TYR A 224 11.52 13.37 -4.88
C TYR A 224 11.95 14.39 -5.94
N ALA A 225 11.27 14.42 -7.10
CA ALA A 225 11.59 15.30 -8.24
C ALA A 225 13.06 15.20 -8.70
N ARG A 226 13.66 14.01 -8.56
CA ARG A 226 15.08 13.72 -8.85
C ARG A 226 15.23 12.39 -9.55
N ASP A 227 16.28 12.23 -10.33
CA ASP A 227 16.58 10.94 -10.93
C ASP A 227 17.02 9.92 -9.88
N PHE A 228 16.74 8.64 -10.13
CA PHE A 228 17.08 7.57 -9.22
C PHE A 228 18.61 7.34 -9.24
N PRO A 229 19.33 7.58 -8.12
CA PRO A 229 20.79 7.68 -8.13
C PRO A 229 21.52 6.34 -7.98
N LEU A 230 20.80 5.22 -7.98
CA LEU A 230 21.36 3.88 -7.80
C LEU A 230 21.28 3.06 -9.09
N GLY A 231 22.43 2.61 -9.58
CA GLY A 231 22.59 1.77 -10.76
C GLY A 231 22.96 0.32 -10.44
N ALA A 232 22.77 -0.56 -11.42
CA ALA A 232 23.10 -1.99 -11.38
C ALA A 232 22.41 -2.81 -10.26
N ILE A 233 21.30 -2.30 -9.71
CA ILE A 233 20.48 -3.08 -8.77
C ILE A 233 19.55 -4.00 -9.57
N ASN A 234 19.70 -5.30 -9.39
CA ASN A 234 18.78 -6.29 -9.93
C ASN A 234 18.59 -7.39 -8.88
N ILE A 235 17.37 -7.61 -8.39
CA ILE A 235 17.09 -8.65 -7.39
C ILE A 235 16.49 -9.86 -8.13
N ARG A 236 17.13 -11.03 -8.00
CA ARG A 236 16.67 -12.26 -8.65
C ARG A 236 15.35 -12.73 -8.06
N ARG A 237 14.58 -13.46 -8.90
CA ARG A 237 13.34 -14.15 -8.47
C ARG A 237 13.60 -15.05 -7.25
N ASP A 238 14.64 -15.86 -7.29
CA ASP A 238 14.95 -16.79 -6.20
C ASP A 238 15.25 -16.05 -4.88
N THR A 239 15.94 -14.91 -4.95
CA THR A 239 16.20 -14.05 -3.80
C THR A 239 14.90 -13.56 -3.15
N ILE A 240 13.92 -13.13 -3.96
CA ILE A 240 12.62 -12.70 -3.45
C ILE A 240 11.85 -13.88 -2.84
N SER A 241 11.92 -15.08 -3.45
CA SER A 241 11.35 -16.30 -2.84
C SER A 241 11.97 -16.58 -1.47
N MET A 242 13.29 -16.44 -1.35
CA MET A 242 13.99 -16.59 -0.07
C MET A 242 13.58 -15.53 0.95
N ILE A 243 13.43 -14.27 0.54
CA ILE A 243 12.89 -13.19 1.39
C ILE A 243 11.52 -13.58 1.94
N HIS A 244 10.60 -14.02 1.08
CA HIS A 244 9.25 -14.44 1.49
C HIS A 244 9.30 -15.62 2.48
N ASN A 245 10.16 -16.61 2.21
CA ASN A 245 10.33 -17.78 3.07
C ASN A 245 10.91 -17.42 4.45
N HIS A 246 11.93 -16.58 4.50
CA HIS A 246 12.51 -16.11 5.77
C HIS A 246 11.51 -15.32 6.60
N PHE A 247 10.74 -14.44 5.96
CA PHE A 247 9.68 -13.68 6.63
C PHE A 247 8.58 -14.60 7.18
N SER A 248 8.06 -15.51 6.35
CA SER A 248 6.93 -16.39 6.72
C SER A 248 7.24 -17.29 7.92
N ASN A 249 8.51 -17.66 8.09
CA ASN A 249 8.98 -18.56 9.16
C ASN A 249 9.49 -17.84 10.42
N SER A 250 9.53 -16.50 10.45
CA SER A 250 10.09 -15.75 11.58
C SER A 250 9.05 -14.86 12.26
N GLU A 251 8.65 -15.24 13.47
CA GLU A 251 7.78 -14.42 14.31
C GLU A 251 8.40 -13.06 14.65
N LEU A 252 9.73 -12.99 14.82
CA LEU A 252 10.44 -11.73 15.04
C LEU A 252 10.24 -10.75 13.88
N LEU A 253 10.35 -11.24 12.64
CA LEU A 253 10.16 -10.41 11.44
C LEU A 253 8.69 -10.01 11.26
N LYS A 254 7.73 -10.89 11.58
CA LYS A 254 6.30 -10.55 11.58
C LYS A 254 5.99 -9.48 12.62
N ASN A 255 6.47 -9.61 13.86
CA ASN A 255 6.30 -8.59 14.90
C ASN A 255 6.91 -7.25 14.47
N THR A 256 8.07 -7.27 13.81
CA THR A 256 8.72 -6.07 13.28
C THR A 256 7.87 -5.40 12.20
N LEU A 257 7.33 -6.17 11.23
CA LEU A 257 6.40 -5.62 10.23
C LEU A 257 5.14 -5.06 10.88
N TYR A 258 4.60 -5.75 11.88
CA TYR A 258 3.41 -5.28 12.60
C TYR A 258 3.63 -3.89 13.19
N ARG A 259 4.72 -3.70 13.94
CA ARG A 259 5.04 -2.41 14.54
C ARG A 259 5.34 -1.35 13.49
N PHE A 260 6.05 -1.72 12.43
CA PHE A 260 6.30 -0.83 11.30
C PHE A 260 4.98 -0.30 10.70
N LEU A 261 4.03 -1.20 10.41
CA LEU A 261 2.72 -0.85 9.87
C LEU A 261 1.86 -0.08 10.87
N TYR A 262 1.89 -0.44 12.15
CA TYR A 262 1.17 0.28 13.20
C TYR A 262 1.63 1.74 13.28
N ASN A 263 2.95 1.96 13.36
CA ASN A 263 3.54 3.29 13.41
C ASN A 263 3.29 4.08 12.12
N ALA A 264 3.30 3.41 10.96
CA ALA A 264 2.95 4.03 9.68
C ALA A 264 1.51 4.59 9.66
N ASN A 265 0.58 3.94 10.37
CA ASN A 265 -0.82 4.35 10.39
C ASN A 265 -1.16 5.29 11.58
N HIS A 266 -0.23 5.52 12.51
CA HIS A 266 -0.47 6.30 13.73
C HIS A 266 -1.07 7.71 13.49
N ARG A 267 -0.77 8.36 12.36
CA ARG A 267 -1.34 9.68 11.99
C ARG A 267 -2.73 9.62 11.33
N GLY A 268 -3.32 8.42 11.19
CA GLY A 268 -4.62 8.21 10.53
C GLY A 268 -4.65 8.57 9.04
N MET A 269 -3.49 8.85 8.45
CA MET A 269 -3.33 9.35 7.08
C MET A 269 -2.25 8.54 6.38
N VAL A 270 -2.65 7.73 5.41
CA VAL A 270 -1.72 7.08 4.47
C VAL A 270 -1.27 8.14 3.48
N CYS A 271 0.03 8.49 3.47
CA CYS A 271 0.55 9.43 2.47
C CYS A 271 0.68 8.75 1.10
N ASP A 272 0.73 9.54 0.02
CA ASP A 272 0.80 9.01 -1.35
C ASP A 272 2.01 8.09 -1.57
N ILE A 273 3.13 8.37 -0.90
CA ILE A 273 4.32 7.51 -0.91
C ILE A 273 4.00 6.15 -0.29
N GLN A 274 3.43 6.12 0.91
CA GLN A 274 3.04 4.88 1.58
C GLN A 274 2.10 4.03 0.72
N SER A 275 1.09 4.70 0.16
CA SER A 275 0.10 4.09 -0.73
C SER A 275 0.75 3.46 -1.95
N PHE A 276 1.76 4.14 -2.52
CA PHE A 276 2.48 3.69 -3.70
C PHE A 276 3.46 2.54 -3.42
N ILE A 277 4.21 2.61 -2.32
CA ILE A 277 5.35 1.72 -2.10
C ILE A 277 4.89 0.33 -1.63
N TYR A 278 3.99 0.26 -0.66
CA TYR A 278 3.62 -1.02 -0.05
C TYR A 278 2.15 -1.15 0.40
N ASP A 279 1.47 -0.06 0.73
CA ASP A 279 0.17 -0.17 1.42
C ASP A 279 -0.89 -0.88 0.57
N LYS A 280 -0.99 -0.54 -0.72
CA LYS A 280 -1.91 -1.19 -1.66
C LYS A 280 -1.64 -2.68 -1.83
N ASP A 281 -0.40 -3.11 -1.60
CA ASP A 281 0.01 -4.51 -1.74
C ASP A 281 -0.19 -5.31 -0.44
N LEU A 282 -0.04 -4.66 0.72
CA LEU A 282 -0.13 -5.29 2.04
C LEU A 282 -1.55 -5.23 2.64
N THR A 283 -2.36 -4.26 2.24
CA THR A 283 -3.76 -4.18 2.68
C THR A 283 -4.61 -5.26 2.00
N HIS A 284 -5.50 -5.86 2.77
CA HIS A 284 -6.45 -6.88 2.33
C HIS A 284 -5.78 -8.05 1.60
N THR A 285 -4.53 -8.40 1.95
CA THR A 285 -3.77 -9.43 1.23
C THR A 285 -4.54 -10.75 1.23
N GLY A 286 -4.80 -11.27 0.02
CA GLY A 286 -5.50 -12.53 -0.20
C GLY A 286 -7.03 -12.49 -0.05
N ILE A 287 -7.62 -11.34 0.28
CA ILE A 287 -9.07 -11.14 0.46
C ILE A 287 -9.61 -10.03 -0.45
N HIS A 288 -9.40 -10.15 -1.77
CA HIS A 288 -9.78 -9.12 -2.76
C HIS A 288 -11.27 -8.74 -2.73
N ALA A 289 -12.13 -9.60 -2.19
CA ALA A 289 -13.56 -9.32 -2.05
C ALA A 289 -13.83 -8.04 -1.24
N VAL A 290 -13.04 -7.75 -0.20
CA VAL A 290 -13.21 -6.56 0.65
C VAL A 290 -12.99 -5.25 -0.13
N PRO A 291 -11.82 -4.98 -0.71
CA PRO A 291 -11.61 -3.73 -1.45
C PRO A 291 -12.51 -3.63 -2.68
N ILE A 292 -12.87 -4.74 -3.34
CA ILE A 292 -13.82 -4.71 -4.46
C ILE A 292 -15.21 -4.27 -3.97
N ALA A 293 -15.74 -4.87 -2.90
CA ALA A 293 -17.04 -4.51 -2.35
C ALA A 293 -17.10 -3.04 -1.90
N PHE A 294 -16.05 -2.57 -1.23
CA PHE A 294 -15.89 -1.16 -0.86
C PHE A 294 -15.96 -0.26 -2.09
N THR A 295 -15.23 -0.61 -3.15
CA THR A 295 -15.25 0.14 -4.41
C THR A 295 -16.63 0.14 -5.07
N ILE A 296 -17.36 -0.97 -5.01
CA ILE A 296 -18.73 -1.07 -5.55
C ILE A 296 -19.66 -0.11 -4.84
N CYS A 297 -19.67 -0.09 -3.50
CA CYS A 297 -20.49 0.85 -2.72
C CYS A 297 -20.22 2.30 -3.12
N VAL A 298 -18.95 2.65 -3.36
CA VAL A 298 -18.58 3.99 -3.83
C VAL A 298 -19.07 4.26 -5.24
N ALA A 299 -18.84 3.33 -6.17
CA ALA A 299 -19.18 3.52 -7.58
C ALA A 299 -20.71 3.61 -7.79
N LEU A 300 -21.47 2.82 -7.03
CA LEU A 300 -22.94 2.78 -7.08
C LEU A 300 -23.62 3.77 -6.12
N GLN A 301 -22.84 4.45 -5.28
CA GLN A 301 -23.36 5.27 -4.17
C GLN A 301 -24.37 4.53 -3.28
N CYS A 302 -24.16 3.22 -3.08
CA CYS A 302 -25.05 2.39 -2.26
C CYS A 302 -24.43 2.08 -0.89
N SER A 303 -25.30 1.82 0.08
CA SER A 303 -24.91 1.33 1.41
C SER A 303 -24.38 -0.10 1.36
N ALA A 304 -23.63 -0.48 2.40
CA ALA A 304 -23.18 -1.84 2.60
C ALA A 304 -24.35 -2.84 2.58
N TYR A 305 -25.48 -2.49 3.19
CA TYR A 305 -26.67 -3.34 3.25
C TYR A 305 -27.32 -3.56 1.89
N GLU A 306 -27.47 -2.51 1.10
CA GLU A 306 -28.03 -2.61 -0.25
C GLU A 306 -27.17 -3.52 -1.14
N LEU A 307 -25.84 -3.38 -1.05
CA LEU A 307 -24.94 -4.29 -1.76
C LEU A 307 -25.11 -5.73 -1.27
N LEU A 308 -25.04 -5.97 0.05
CA LEU A 308 -25.12 -7.31 0.64
C LEU A 308 -26.45 -7.99 0.33
N ALA A 309 -27.56 -7.26 0.35
CA ALA A 309 -28.88 -7.77 -0.03
C ALA A 309 -28.93 -8.14 -1.53
N ALA A 310 -28.36 -7.29 -2.39
CA ALA A 310 -28.36 -7.52 -3.84
C ALA A 310 -27.55 -8.76 -4.26
N ILE A 311 -26.47 -9.07 -3.53
CA ILE A 311 -25.61 -10.23 -3.81
C ILE A 311 -25.95 -11.46 -2.95
N TYR A 312 -26.99 -11.37 -2.13
CA TYR A 312 -27.34 -12.43 -1.21
C TYR A 312 -27.73 -13.71 -1.95
N ALA A 313 -27.09 -14.81 -1.59
CA ALA A 313 -27.52 -16.15 -1.95
C ALA A 313 -27.20 -17.08 -0.78
N ARG A 314 -28.09 -18.03 -0.48
CA ARG A 314 -27.92 -18.97 0.65
C ARG A 314 -26.55 -19.68 0.62
N ARG A 315 -26.07 -20.03 -0.58
CA ARG A 315 -24.75 -20.66 -0.77
C ARG A 315 -23.55 -19.76 -0.42
N PHE A 316 -23.74 -18.45 -0.37
CA PHE A 316 -22.72 -17.45 -0.04
C PHE A 316 -22.89 -16.86 1.35
N GLN A 317 -23.77 -17.43 2.17
CA GLN A 317 -24.07 -16.91 3.51
C GLN A 317 -22.79 -16.69 4.37
N PRO A 318 -21.78 -17.59 4.39
CA PRO A 318 -20.53 -17.33 5.12
C PRO A 318 -19.78 -16.08 4.61
N GLN A 319 -19.75 -15.87 3.29
CA GLN A 319 -19.11 -14.73 2.66
C GLN A 319 -19.83 -13.42 2.95
N ILE A 320 -21.17 -13.44 2.92
CA ILE A 320 -22.00 -12.28 3.26
C ILE A 320 -21.76 -11.85 4.72
N LYS A 321 -21.73 -12.81 5.66
CA LYS A 321 -21.44 -12.53 7.08
C LYS A 321 -20.03 -11.93 7.28
N ALA A 322 -19.02 -12.51 6.65
CA ALA A 322 -17.66 -12.00 6.74
C ALA A 322 -17.51 -10.61 6.10
N LEU A 323 -18.19 -10.35 4.98
CA LEU A 323 -18.14 -9.04 4.32
C LEU A 323 -18.87 -7.96 5.12
N LEU A 324 -19.99 -8.30 5.77
CA LEU A 324 -20.65 -7.41 6.73
C LEU A 324 -19.70 -7.03 7.88
N THR A 325 -18.95 -8.00 8.40
CA THR A 325 -17.95 -7.74 9.45
C THR A 325 -16.89 -6.75 8.96
N ALA A 326 -16.38 -6.92 7.73
CA ALA A 326 -15.43 -5.97 7.13
C ALA A 326 -16.02 -4.54 7.00
N PHE A 327 -17.31 -4.41 6.65
CA PHE A 327 -17.99 -3.11 6.64
C PHE A 327 -18.15 -2.50 8.03
N GLN A 328 -18.42 -3.31 9.06
CA GLN A 328 -18.50 -2.84 10.45
C GLN A 328 -17.14 -2.33 10.93
N LEU A 329 -16.07 -3.09 10.67
CA LEU A 329 -14.68 -2.71 10.99
C LEU A 329 -14.25 -1.39 10.35
N LEU A 330 -14.81 -1.05 9.18
CA LEU A 330 -14.54 0.20 8.48
C LEU A 330 -15.21 1.42 9.13
N VAL A 331 -16.38 1.22 9.76
CA VAL A 331 -17.25 2.31 10.27
C VAL A 331 -17.08 2.53 11.77
N GLU A 332 -16.45 1.61 12.49
CA GLU A 332 -16.31 1.65 13.95
C GLU A 332 -15.43 2.83 14.40
N LYS A 333 -16.01 3.73 15.23
CA LYS A 333 -15.41 5.02 15.60
C LYS A 333 -14.72 5.05 16.97
N GLU A 334 -14.82 4.02 17.83
CA GLU A 334 -14.35 4.10 19.22
C GLU A 334 -13.51 2.94 19.79
N ARG A 335 -12.69 3.34 20.78
CA ARG A 335 -11.85 2.62 21.78
C ARG A 335 -10.54 1.98 21.33
N HIS A 336 -10.47 1.39 20.16
CA HIS A 336 -9.21 0.95 19.57
C HIS A 336 -9.14 1.60 18.19
N ARG A 337 -8.08 2.36 17.90
CA ARG A 337 -7.76 2.69 16.50
C ARG A 337 -7.75 1.34 15.78
N ARG A 338 -8.75 1.00 14.95
CA ARG A 338 -8.79 -0.27 14.21
C ARG A 338 -8.05 -0.06 12.89
N GLN A 339 -6.74 0.20 12.96
CA GLN A 339 -5.94 0.51 11.78
C GLN A 339 -5.29 -0.75 11.20
N MET A 340 -5.15 -1.80 12.01
CA MET A 340 -4.39 -3.00 11.66
C MET A 340 -5.22 -4.12 11.04
N TRP A 341 -6.56 -4.09 11.16
CA TRP A 341 -7.41 -5.17 10.62
C TRP A 341 -7.24 -5.36 9.10
N LYS A 342 -6.98 -4.27 8.35
CA LYS A 342 -6.68 -4.34 6.91
C LYS A 342 -5.41 -5.14 6.59
N TYR A 343 -4.49 -5.32 7.54
CA TYR A 343 -3.29 -6.15 7.42
C TYR A 343 -3.40 -7.50 8.14
N ALA A 344 -4.50 -7.77 8.85
CA ALA A 344 -4.66 -8.90 9.74
C ALA A 344 -4.26 -10.24 9.11
N ARG A 345 -4.60 -10.43 7.84
CA ARG A 345 -4.28 -11.62 7.02
C ARG A 345 -2.78 -11.98 6.94
N ILE A 346 -1.89 -11.00 7.15
CA ILE A 346 -0.44 -11.21 7.18
C ILE A 346 -0.04 -11.98 8.44
N PHE A 347 -0.72 -11.71 9.56
CA PHE A 347 -0.39 -12.23 10.89
C PHE A 347 -1.32 -13.36 11.32
N ASP A 348 -2.53 -13.41 10.77
CA ASP A 348 -3.56 -14.38 11.07
C ASP A 348 -4.21 -14.88 9.77
N HIS A 349 -3.81 -16.08 9.36
CA HIS A 349 -4.31 -16.73 8.15
C HIS A 349 -5.76 -17.24 8.29
N THR A 350 -6.40 -17.08 9.44
CA THR A 350 -7.82 -17.41 9.67
C THR A 350 -8.72 -16.20 9.63
N PHE A 351 -8.16 -14.98 9.71
CA PHE A 351 -8.93 -13.74 9.67
C PHE A 351 -9.72 -13.61 8.36
N LEU A 352 -11.04 -13.40 8.47
CA LEU A 352 -11.98 -13.31 7.34
C LEU A 352 -11.79 -14.44 6.31
N LEU A 353 -11.53 -15.66 6.79
CA LEU A 353 -11.28 -16.84 5.95
C LEU A 353 -12.33 -17.06 4.84
N PRO A 354 -13.65 -16.85 5.08
CA PRO A 354 -14.65 -16.97 4.02
C PRO A 354 -14.44 -16.02 2.83
N LEU A 355 -13.69 -14.93 2.99
CA LEU A 355 -13.40 -13.96 1.92
C LEU A 355 -12.09 -14.25 1.18
N GLN A 356 -11.36 -15.30 1.55
CA GLN A 356 -10.08 -15.61 0.91
C GLN A 356 -10.29 -15.94 -0.58
N THR A 357 -9.72 -15.14 -1.47
CA THR A 357 -9.94 -15.25 -2.91
C THR A 357 -9.52 -16.61 -3.47
N MET A 358 -8.46 -17.21 -2.92
CA MET A 358 -7.99 -18.54 -3.31
C MET A 358 -8.98 -19.65 -2.93
N ARG A 359 -9.73 -19.51 -1.82
CA ARG A 359 -10.72 -20.51 -1.38
C ARG A 359 -12.09 -20.29 -2.01
N TYR A 360 -12.45 -19.03 -2.24
CA TYR A 360 -13.76 -18.63 -2.74
C TYR A 360 -13.65 -17.72 -3.98
N PRO A 361 -13.02 -18.18 -5.08
CA PRO A 361 -12.78 -17.36 -6.26
C PRO A 361 -14.11 -16.94 -6.93
N LYS A 362 -15.12 -17.81 -6.92
CA LYS A 362 -16.46 -17.52 -7.50
C LYS A 362 -17.15 -16.33 -6.82
N PHE A 363 -17.06 -16.20 -5.50
CA PHE A 363 -17.66 -15.07 -4.78
C PHE A 363 -16.96 -13.75 -5.14
N THR A 364 -15.63 -13.75 -5.12
CA THR A 364 -14.84 -12.58 -5.50
C THR A 364 -15.06 -12.20 -6.97
N PHE A 365 -15.19 -13.20 -7.86
CA PHE A 365 -15.47 -12.99 -9.28
C PHE A 365 -16.82 -12.30 -9.52
N ILE A 366 -17.88 -12.68 -8.80
CA ILE A 366 -19.18 -12.01 -8.89
C ILE A 366 -19.06 -10.52 -8.55
N LEU A 367 -18.36 -10.19 -7.46
CA LEU A 367 -18.10 -8.79 -7.09
C LEU A 367 -17.29 -8.07 -8.19
N ALA A 368 -16.27 -8.71 -8.75
CA ALA A 368 -15.49 -8.14 -9.84
C ALA A 368 -16.32 -7.90 -11.10
N CYS A 369 -17.27 -8.79 -11.44
CA CYS A 369 -18.22 -8.60 -12.53
C CYS A 369 -19.14 -7.39 -12.27
N ILE A 370 -19.64 -7.23 -11.04
CA ILE A 370 -20.45 -6.07 -10.66
C ILE A 370 -19.66 -4.79 -10.91
N LEU A 371 -18.43 -4.72 -10.40
CA LEU A 371 -17.59 -3.53 -10.53
C LEU A 371 -17.21 -3.23 -11.99
N LYS A 372 -16.87 -4.25 -12.78
CA LYS A 372 -16.59 -4.09 -14.21
C LYS A 372 -17.80 -3.58 -14.98
N ASN A 373 -19.00 -4.06 -14.66
CA ASN A 373 -20.23 -3.59 -15.31
C ASN A 373 -20.55 -2.14 -14.92
N GLU A 374 -20.16 -1.70 -13.73
CA GLU A 374 -20.36 -0.32 -13.29
C GLU A 374 -19.39 0.65 -13.95
N SER A 375 -18.12 0.30 -14.01
CA SER A 375 -17.07 1.22 -14.48
C SER A 375 -16.02 0.47 -15.32
N PRO A 376 -16.39 0.01 -16.54
CA PRO A 376 -15.52 -0.84 -17.35
C PRO A 376 -14.23 -0.15 -17.76
N ALA A 377 -14.26 1.16 -18.02
CA ALA A 377 -13.09 1.96 -18.37
C ALA A 377 -12.12 2.16 -17.19
N VAL A 378 -12.64 2.18 -15.95
CA VAL A 378 -11.83 2.39 -14.74
C VAL A 378 -11.18 1.09 -14.28
N TYR A 379 -11.86 -0.05 -14.48
CA TYR A 379 -11.42 -1.37 -14.00
C TYR A 379 -11.30 -2.41 -15.12
N PRO A 380 -10.54 -2.15 -16.21
CA PRO A 380 -10.52 -3.02 -17.39
C PRO A 380 -9.98 -4.43 -17.08
N ARG A 381 -9.05 -4.54 -16.13
CA ARG A 381 -8.32 -5.78 -15.80
C ARG A 381 -8.81 -6.47 -14.52
N ILE A 382 -9.94 -6.04 -13.95
CA ILE A 382 -10.42 -6.59 -12.66
C ILE A 382 -10.81 -8.07 -12.74
N LEU A 383 -11.07 -8.59 -13.95
CA LEU A 383 -11.35 -10.00 -14.21
C LEU A 383 -10.10 -10.83 -14.57
N GLU A 384 -8.91 -10.23 -14.58
CA GLU A 384 -7.64 -10.90 -14.89
C GLU A 384 -6.89 -11.40 -13.63
N LEU A 385 -7.57 -11.51 -12.48
CA LEU A 385 -6.93 -12.10 -11.31
C LEU A 385 -6.62 -13.57 -11.57
N LYS A 386 -5.37 -13.98 -11.32
CA LYS A 386 -4.89 -15.36 -11.50
C LYS A 386 -5.79 -16.39 -10.82
N GLN A 387 -6.34 -16.08 -9.65
CA GLN A 387 -7.24 -16.97 -8.90
C GLN A 387 -8.55 -17.27 -9.64
N TYR A 388 -8.94 -16.44 -10.61
CA TYR A 388 -10.12 -16.72 -11.43
C TYR A 388 -9.87 -17.80 -12.48
N GLU A 389 -8.60 -18.12 -12.79
CA GLU A 389 -8.23 -19.21 -13.70
C GLU A 389 -8.84 -20.55 -13.29
N GLU A 390 -9.04 -20.75 -11.98
CA GLU A 390 -9.67 -21.94 -11.39
C GLU A 390 -11.17 -22.07 -11.70
N ILE A 391 -11.84 -20.99 -12.12
CA ILE A 391 -13.26 -21.01 -12.48
C ILE A 391 -13.38 -21.47 -13.95
N PRO A 392 -14.13 -22.54 -14.25
CA PRO A 392 -14.34 -22.97 -15.64
C PRO A 392 -14.92 -21.85 -16.52
N GLN A 393 -14.47 -21.73 -17.77
CA GLN A 393 -14.87 -20.65 -18.68
C GLN A 393 -16.39 -20.54 -18.83
N ARG A 394 -17.09 -21.67 -19.00
CA ARG A 394 -18.56 -21.73 -19.06
C ARG A 394 -19.24 -21.16 -17.80
N ASP A 395 -18.64 -21.38 -16.63
CA ASP A 395 -19.15 -20.84 -15.36
C ASP A 395 -18.92 -19.33 -15.30
N ARG A 396 -17.79 -18.82 -15.78
CA ARG A 396 -17.52 -17.37 -15.85
C ARG A 396 -18.56 -16.65 -16.70
N GLU A 397 -18.83 -17.15 -17.90
CA GLU A 397 -19.81 -16.57 -18.83
C GLU A 397 -21.22 -16.52 -18.21
N ARG A 398 -21.62 -17.60 -17.53
CA ARG A 398 -22.88 -17.67 -16.78
C ARG A 398 -22.94 -16.65 -15.64
N LEU A 399 -21.86 -16.54 -14.86
CA LEU A 399 -21.77 -15.59 -13.75
C LEU A 399 -21.79 -14.14 -14.26
N GLU A 400 -21.07 -13.83 -15.32
CA GLU A 400 -21.07 -12.49 -15.94
C GLU A 400 -22.45 -12.10 -16.46
N THR A 401 -23.13 -13.02 -17.15
CA THR A 401 -24.49 -12.81 -17.65
C THR A 401 -25.49 -12.62 -16.52
N GLY A 402 -25.46 -13.51 -15.52
CA GLY A 402 -26.33 -13.43 -14.35
C GLY A 402 -26.13 -12.15 -13.53
N THR A 403 -24.87 -11.74 -13.36
CA THR A 403 -24.51 -10.51 -12.64
C THR A 403 -25.03 -9.26 -13.36
N ARG A 404 -24.96 -9.24 -14.69
CA ARG A 404 -25.48 -8.11 -15.50
C ARG A 404 -26.97 -7.90 -15.29
N LEU A 405 -27.75 -8.99 -15.28
CA LEU A 405 -29.20 -8.94 -15.04
C LEU A 405 -29.52 -8.43 -13.63
N HIS A 406 -28.81 -8.93 -12.61
CA HIS A 406 -28.97 -8.47 -11.23
C HIS A 406 -28.58 -7.00 -11.07
N MET A 407 -27.54 -6.54 -11.76
CA MET A 407 -27.10 -5.15 -11.71
C MET A 407 -28.12 -4.18 -12.30
N THR A 408 -28.77 -4.55 -13.40
CA THR A 408 -29.87 -3.74 -13.95
C THR A 408 -31.00 -3.61 -12.93
N ALA A 409 -31.37 -4.71 -12.25
CA ALA A 409 -32.40 -4.67 -11.21
C ALA A 409 -32.00 -3.80 -10.01
N LEU A 410 -30.75 -3.93 -9.52
CA LEU A 410 -30.24 -3.11 -8.42
C LEU A 410 -30.25 -1.62 -8.78
N LYS A 411 -29.73 -1.25 -9.95
CA LYS A 411 -29.75 0.15 -10.41
C LYS A 411 -31.15 0.72 -10.51
N ASN A 412 -32.09 -0.07 -11.04
CA ASN A 412 -33.50 0.34 -11.10
C ASN A 412 -34.07 0.57 -9.70
N SER A 413 -33.75 -0.29 -8.72
CA SER A 413 -34.20 -0.11 -7.33
C SER A 413 -33.59 1.12 -6.65
N LEU A 414 -32.30 1.38 -6.87
CA LEU A 414 -31.62 2.57 -6.33
C LEU A 414 -32.16 3.86 -6.94
N ALA A 415 -32.39 3.88 -8.26
CA ALA A 415 -32.97 5.03 -8.95
C ALA A 415 -34.43 5.30 -8.53
N LEU A 416 -35.20 4.26 -8.20
CA LEU A 416 -36.53 4.41 -7.62
C LEU A 416 -36.44 5.02 -6.22
N LYS A 417 -35.51 4.56 -5.38
CA LYS A 417 -35.31 5.08 -4.03
C LYS A 417 -34.92 6.56 -4.02
N GLU A 418 -34.02 7.00 -4.90
CA GLU A 418 -33.71 8.42 -5.07
C GLU A 418 -34.95 9.25 -5.44
N ARG A 419 -35.82 8.71 -6.29
CA ARG A 419 -37.09 9.38 -6.66
C ARG A 419 -38.07 9.46 -5.49
N TYR A 420 -38.17 8.41 -4.67
CA TYR A 420 -39.02 8.41 -3.48
C TYR A 420 -38.46 9.27 -2.34
N ASP A 421 -37.14 9.37 -2.18
CA ASP A 421 -36.51 10.30 -1.21
C ASP A 421 -36.58 11.77 -1.68
N LEU A 422 -36.73 12.00 -2.99
CA LEU A 422 -37.02 13.32 -3.57
C LEU A 422 -38.51 13.71 -3.51
N MET A 423 -39.44 12.75 -3.45
CA MET A 423 -40.88 13.05 -3.41
C MET A 423 -41.31 13.86 -2.18
N PRO A 424 -40.82 13.64 -0.95
CA PRO A 424 -41.13 14.51 0.20
C PRO A 424 -40.67 15.96 -0.03
N LYS A 425 -39.53 16.18 -0.70
CA LYS A 425 -39.02 17.52 -1.00
C LYS A 425 -39.79 18.23 -2.12
N VAL A 426 -40.29 17.47 -3.10
CA VAL A 426 -41.16 17.99 -4.17
C VAL A 426 -42.58 18.21 -3.65
N LEU A 427 -43.07 17.36 -2.74
CA LEU A 427 -44.35 17.54 -2.06
C LEU A 427 -44.32 18.70 -1.07
N ASP A 428 -43.23 18.93 -0.32
CA ASP A 428 -43.06 20.14 0.51
C ASP A 428 -43.02 21.42 -0.34
N TYR A 429 -42.52 21.35 -1.59
CA TYR A 429 -42.54 22.47 -2.53
C TYR A 429 -43.92 22.70 -3.17
N LEU A 430 -44.75 21.65 -3.26
CA LEU A 430 -46.07 21.70 -3.88
C LEU A 430 -47.23 21.86 -2.88
N TYR A 431 -47.00 21.59 -1.59
CA TYR A 431 -48.03 21.65 -0.53
C TYR A 431 -47.76 22.69 0.56
N ASN A 432 -46.75 23.55 0.42
CA ASN A 432 -46.54 24.67 1.34
C ASN A 432 -47.01 26.00 0.71
N PRO A 433 -48.21 26.53 1.06
CA PRO A 433 -48.76 27.73 0.42
C PRO A 433 -48.11 29.04 0.88
N SER A 434 -47.04 29.00 1.70
CA SER A 434 -46.47 30.19 2.34
C SER A 434 -45.23 30.80 1.64
N HIS A 435 -44.96 30.44 0.39
CA HIS A 435 -43.97 31.15 -0.43
C HIS A 435 -44.59 31.74 -1.70
N ASN A 436 -45.50 32.69 -1.48
CA ASN A 436 -45.68 33.85 -2.37
C ASN A 436 -45.97 35.07 -1.49
N PHE A 437 -45.32 36.18 -1.82
CA PHE A 437 -45.34 37.50 -1.17
C PHE A 437 -44.47 37.68 0.09
N HIS A 438 -43.20 38.02 -0.12
CA HIS A 438 -42.74 39.42 0.00
C HIS A 438 -41.39 39.64 -0.68
#